data_AF-A0A352S5S4-F1
#
_entry.id   AF-A0A352S5S4-F1
#
_cell.length_a   1.000
_cell.length_b   1.000
_cell.length_c   1.000
_cell.angle_alpha   90.00
_cell.angle_beta   90.00
_cell.angle_gamma   90.00
#
_symmetry.space_group_name_H-M   'P 1'
#
loop_
_entity.id
_entity.type
_entity.pdbx_description
1 polymer ?
#
loop_
_entity_poly.entity_id
_entity_poly.type
_entity_poly.pdbx_seq_one_letter_code
_entity_poly.pdbx_strand_id
1 'polypeptide(L)'
;LGAAAMSASAADIAAGKALVEKGGCVACHGKDLNAPISPDYPKLAGQHQDYIYHALLSYQISGNPLVGRNNAIMAGQVKSNP
;
A
#
# COMPACT_ATOMS: atom_id res chain seq x y z
N LEU A 1 -6.69 -28.94 25.13
CA LEU A 1 -7.37 -28.81 23.82
C LEU A 1 -8.05 -27.44 23.76
N GLY A 2 -7.30 -26.39 23.42
CA GLY A 2 -7.84 -25.05 23.25
C GLY A 2 -7.54 -24.62 21.82
N ALA A 3 -8.57 -24.60 20.98
CA ALA A 3 -8.46 -24.15 19.61
C ALA A 3 -8.08 -22.66 19.63
N ALA A 4 -6.83 -22.36 19.32
CA ALA A 4 -6.44 -21.02 18.90
C ALA A 4 -7.20 -20.76 17.60
N ALA A 5 -8.18 -19.87 17.66
CA ALA A 5 -8.86 -19.36 16.49
C ALA A 5 -7.82 -18.59 15.65
N MET A 6 -7.28 -19.24 14.62
CA MET A 6 -6.69 -18.53 13.50
C MET A 6 -7.83 -17.81 12.76
N SER A 7 -8.19 -16.61 13.22
CA SER A 7 -9.02 -15.69 12.45
C SER A 7 -8.13 -15.00 11.42
N ALA A 8 -7.85 -15.67 10.31
CA ALA A 8 -7.46 -14.96 9.10
C ALA A 8 -8.74 -14.49 8.40
N SER A 9 -9.18 -13.25 8.67
CA SER A 9 -10.31 -12.63 7.95
C SER A 9 -9.88 -11.30 7.33
N ALA A 10 -10.09 -11.16 6.02
CA ALA A 10 -10.09 -9.92 5.22
C ALA A 10 -9.51 -8.68 5.92
N ALA A 11 -8.19 -8.52 5.83
CA ALA A 11 -7.39 -7.33 6.16
C ALA A 11 -8.01 -6.38 7.20
N ASP A 12 -7.50 -6.42 8.43
CA ASP A 12 -7.84 -5.46 9.49
C ASP A 12 -7.84 -4.02 8.94
N ILE A 13 -9.04 -3.48 8.71
CA ILE A 13 -9.26 -2.16 8.13
C ILE A 13 -8.69 -1.07 9.03
N ALA A 14 -8.71 -1.28 10.35
CA ALA A 14 -8.14 -0.34 11.30
C ALA A 14 -6.61 -0.33 11.20
N ALA A 15 -5.99 -1.51 11.08
CA ALA A 15 -4.56 -1.61 10.82
C ALA A 15 -4.17 -0.97 9.48
N GLY A 16 -4.94 -1.23 8.42
CA GLY A 16 -4.74 -0.61 7.11
C GLY A 16 -4.85 0.92 7.16
N LYS A 17 -5.85 1.45 7.89
CA LYS A 17 -6.01 2.89 8.10
C LYS A 17 -4.85 3.49 8.88
N ALA A 18 -4.39 2.83 9.93
CA ALA A 18 -3.22 3.27 10.70
C ALA A 18 -1.95 3.33 9.86
N LEU A 19 -1.76 2.37 8.93
CA LEU A 19 -0.64 2.40 7.98
C LEU A 19 -0.75 3.55 6.98
N VAL A 20 -1.95 3.83 6.47
CA VAL A 20 -2.21 4.97 5.58
C VAL A 20 -1.88 6.31 6.25
N GLU A 21 -2.25 6.45 7.52
CA GLU A 21 -1.95 7.63 8.33
C GLU A 21 -0.45 7.75 8.62
N LYS A 22 0.17 6.68 9.10
CA LYS A 22 1.62 6.62 9.41
C LYS A 22 2.48 6.91 8.18
N GLY A 23 2.13 6.32 7.04
CA GLY A 23 2.85 6.49 5.78
C GLY A 23 2.57 7.80 5.05
N GLY A 24 1.71 8.66 5.59
CA GLY A 24 1.37 9.94 4.98
C GLY A 24 0.80 9.80 3.57
N CYS A 25 0.14 8.68 3.25
CA CYS A 25 -0.22 8.34 1.87
C CYS A 25 -1.16 9.39 1.24
N VAL A 26 -2.01 10.00 2.07
CA VAL A 26 -2.94 11.08 1.70
C VAL A 26 -2.23 12.36 1.24
N ALA A 27 -0.95 12.56 1.60
CA ALA A 27 -0.19 13.73 1.16
C ALA A 27 -0.02 13.79 -0.36
N CYS A 28 0.03 12.62 -1.02
CA CYS A 28 0.17 12.52 -2.48
C CYS A 28 -1.11 11.98 -3.15
N HIS A 29 -1.71 10.93 -2.58
CA HIS A 29 -2.91 10.29 -3.12
C HIS A 29 -4.21 11.02 -2.75
N GLY A 30 -4.10 12.06 -1.91
CA GLY A 30 -5.17 12.97 -1.59
C GLY A 30 -6.18 12.45 -0.59
N LYS A 31 -7.21 13.26 -0.35
CA LYS A 31 -8.28 12.95 0.61
C LYS A 31 -8.96 11.63 0.26
N ASP A 32 -9.11 10.79 1.28
CA ASP A 32 -9.71 9.45 1.20
C ASP A 32 -9.09 8.57 0.11
N LEU A 33 -7.85 8.90 -0.31
CA LEU A 33 -7.14 8.28 -1.44
C LEU A 33 -7.88 8.37 -2.79
N ASN A 34 -8.81 9.34 -2.91
CA ASN A 34 -9.72 9.49 -4.04
C ASN A 34 -9.53 10.81 -4.80
N ALA A 35 -8.70 11.74 -4.31
CA ALA A 35 -8.51 13.07 -4.88
C ALA A 35 -7.03 13.48 -4.93
N PRO A 36 -6.21 12.83 -5.78
CA PRO A 36 -4.76 13.07 -5.83
C PRO A 36 -4.39 14.53 -6.08
N ILE A 37 -3.27 14.97 -5.53
CA ILE A 37 -2.84 16.39 -5.59
C ILE A 37 -2.28 16.80 -6.96
N SER A 38 -1.91 15.83 -7.79
CA SER A 38 -1.40 15.98 -9.14
C SER A 38 -1.85 14.79 -9.99
N PRO A 39 -2.05 14.94 -11.31
CA PRO A 39 -2.35 13.84 -12.22
C PRO A 39 -1.32 12.69 -12.22
N ASP A 40 -0.08 12.96 -11.80
CA ASP A 40 0.98 11.94 -11.72
C ASP A 40 0.78 10.93 -10.59
N TYR A 41 -0.05 11.29 -9.59
CA TYR A 41 -0.34 10.40 -8.46
C TYR A 41 -1.65 9.64 -8.72
N PRO A 42 -1.62 8.30 -8.72
CA PRO A 42 -2.82 7.52 -9.01
C PRO A 42 -3.80 7.59 -7.85
N LYS A 43 -5.09 7.49 -8.19
CA LYS A 43 -6.18 7.27 -7.24
C LYS A 43 -6.14 5.83 -6.72
N LEU A 44 -6.22 5.64 -5.40
CA LEU A 44 -6.19 4.29 -4.80
C LEU A 44 -7.57 3.82 -4.34
N ALA A 45 -8.46 4.74 -3.98
CA ALA A 45 -9.82 4.41 -3.56
C ALA A 45 -10.60 3.69 -4.68
N GLY A 46 -11.19 2.54 -4.33
CA GLY A 46 -11.94 1.68 -5.26
C GLY A 46 -11.08 0.75 -6.12
N GLN A 47 -9.75 0.72 -5.91
CA GLN A 47 -8.88 -0.28 -6.55
C GLN A 47 -9.04 -1.65 -5.88
N HIS A 48 -8.80 -2.71 -6.64
CA HIS A 48 -8.80 -4.06 -6.12
C HIS A 48 -7.68 -4.26 -5.08
N GLN A 49 -8.02 -4.93 -3.98
CA GLN A 49 -7.11 -5.11 -2.84
C GLN A 49 -5.85 -5.90 -3.23
N ASP A 50 -6.01 -6.94 -4.05
CA ASP A 50 -4.92 -7.76 -4.58
C ASP A 50 -3.96 -6.93 -5.43
N TYR A 51 -4.47 -6.05 -6.28
CA TYR A 51 -3.65 -5.13 -7.05
C TYR A 51 -2.84 -4.21 -6.15
N ILE A 52 -3.46 -3.57 -5.15
CA ILE A 52 -2.76 -2.67 -4.22
C ILE A 52 -1.67 -3.45 -3.47
N TYR A 53 -2.00 -4.63 -2.95
CA TYR A 53 -1.04 -5.50 -2.27
C TYR A 53 0.15 -5.85 -3.16
N HIS A 54 -0.10 -6.34 -4.37
CA HIS A 54 0.97 -6.71 -5.30
C HIS A 54 1.78 -5.51 -5.80
N ALA A 55 1.15 -4.34 -5.97
CA ALA A 55 1.85 -3.11 -6.33
C ALA A 55 2.82 -2.68 -5.22
N LEU A 56 2.37 -2.67 -3.96
CA LEU A 56 3.19 -2.35 -2.80
C LEU A 56 4.36 -3.33 -2.65
N LEU A 57 4.13 -4.63 -2.81
CA LEU A 57 5.20 -5.64 -2.84
C LEU A 57 6.19 -5.39 -3.99
N SER A 58 5.69 -5.05 -5.18
CA SER A 58 6.54 -4.82 -6.34
C SER A 58 7.48 -3.63 -6.16
N TYR A 59 7.07 -2.60 -5.40
CA TYR A 59 7.94 -1.47 -5.07
C TYR A 59 9.05 -1.81 -4.07
N GLN A 60 8.93 -2.92 -3.33
CA GLN A 60 9.98 -3.39 -2.42
C GLN A 60 11.12 -4.09 -3.17
N ILE A 61 10.86 -4.58 -4.38
CA ILE A 61 11.85 -5.26 -5.22
C ILE A 61 12.78 -4.21 -5.84
N SER A 62 14.07 -4.27 -5.50
CA SER A 62 15.12 -3.43 -6.08
C SER A 62 16.27 -4.27 -6.65
N GLY A 63 16.87 -3.79 -7.75
CA GLY A 63 18.03 -4.45 -8.36
C GLY A 63 17.70 -5.63 -9.26
N ASN A 64 16.42 -5.84 -9.59
CA ASN A 64 16.00 -6.87 -10.54
C ASN A 64 15.53 -6.24 -11.87
N PRO A 65 16.13 -6.60 -13.03
CA PRO A 65 15.75 -6.02 -14.32
C PRO A 65 14.49 -6.62 -14.93
N LEU A 66 13.97 -7.73 -14.39
CA LEU A 66 12.85 -8.49 -14.96
C LEU A 66 11.56 -8.38 -14.13
N VAL A 67 11.68 -8.14 -12.82
CA VAL A 67 10.52 -8.09 -11.91
C VAL A 67 10.59 -6.91 -10.94
N GLY A 68 9.42 -6.41 -10.54
CA GLY A 68 9.28 -5.28 -9.62
C GLY A 68 8.78 -4.01 -10.29
N ARG A 69 8.69 -2.93 -9.50
CA ARG A 69 8.31 -1.60 -9.97
C ARG A 69 9.36 -0.57 -9.57
N ASN A 70 10.01 0.02 -10.56
CA ASN A 70 11.00 1.06 -10.33
C ASN A 70 10.31 2.44 -10.23
N ASN A 71 10.09 2.92 -9.01
CA ASN A 71 9.65 4.28 -8.74
C ASN A 71 10.35 4.77 -7.47
N ALA A 72 11.18 5.82 -7.58
CA ALA A 72 12.00 6.30 -6.47
C ALA A 72 11.16 6.76 -5.25
N ILE A 73 10.00 7.36 -5.49
CA ILE A 73 9.11 7.85 -4.42
C ILE A 73 8.49 6.67 -3.69
N MET A 74 7.79 5.79 -4.41
CA MET A 74 7.08 4.68 -3.78
C MET A 74 8.03 3.63 -3.21
N ALA A 75 9.19 3.39 -3.82
CA ALA A 75 10.21 2.51 -3.25
C ALA A 75 10.70 3.02 -1.88
N GLY A 76 10.84 4.34 -1.71
CA GLY A 76 11.14 4.94 -0.41
C GLY A 76 9.99 4.82 0.59
N GLN A 77 8.76 5.09 0.13
CA GLN A 77 7.55 5.04 0.97
C GLN A 77 7.29 3.64 1.55
N VAL A 78 7.37 2.59 0.73
CA VAL A 78 7.13 1.21 1.17
C VAL A 78 8.24 0.69 2.08
N LYS A 79 9.50 1.13 1.90
CA LYS A 79 10.62 0.73 2.76
C LYS A 79 10.57 1.41 4.13
N SER A 80 10.03 2.63 4.19
CA SER A 80 9.93 3.40 5.43
C SER A 80 8.70 3.01 6.27
N ASN A 81 7.74 2.31 5.65
CA ASN A 81 6.49 1.88 6.26
C ASN A 81 6.19 0.41 5.92
N PRO A 82 7.00 -0.54 6.44
CA PRO A 82 6.78 -1.98 6.21
C PRO A 82 5.52 -2.50 6.91
#